data_AF-A0A6J1RVN7-F1
#
_entry.id   AF-A0A6J1RVN7-F1
#
_cell.length_a   1.000
_cell.length_b   1.000
_cell.length_c   1.000
_cell.angle_alpha   90.00
_cell.angle_beta   90.00
_cell.angle_gamma   90.00
#
_symmetry.space_group_name_H-M   'P 1'
#
loop_
_entity.id
_entity.type
_entity.pdbx_description
1 polymer ?
#
loop_
_entity_poly.entity_id
_entity_poly.type
_entity_poly.pdbx_seq_one_letter_code
_entity_poly.pdbx_strand_id
1 'polypeptide(L)'
;MRLLGGIIRTVENITSPFLVRCKQREVHTSHSSNSAVLIDGLKRAQVIQKQLKREVFSMQEQGYQCPQLVTVLVGNNEASLTYVKKKMIAATELGISANLIHLKSSVHESELIDLIKSLNEDQNVHAILVQLPLPKHMCKQTICNIIEPLKDVDGFSFSNLGKFFLGSSTFWPCTALAVCDLIRSTGIESKGKNAVVCGRSKNVGLPIALALQAPGMDATTTICHRFTPHQQLCSLTRNADILVSATGVPKLITSDMVKPGACVIDVGITRIPGKKSMIVGDIDFDGVSRIAGYITPVPGGVGPMTVAMLMKNTVKAARRHQVGLGT
;
A
#
# COMPACT_ATOMS: atom_id res chain seq x y z
N MET A 1 7.22 -78.41 -36.68
CA MET A 1 6.56 -79.74 -36.70
C MET A 1 6.58 -80.31 -35.30
N ARG A 2 5.39 -80.56 -34.73
CA ARG A 2 5.04 -81.47 -33.62
C ARG A 2 5.59 -81.15 -32.19
N LEU A 3 4.71 -80.72 -31.27
CA LEU A 3 3.81 -81.47 -30.34
C LEU A 3 4.52 -81.76 -29.00
N LEU A 4 4.10 -81.10 -27.91
CA LEU A 4 3.22 -81.60 -26.82
C LEU A 4 3.97 -82.16 -25.59
N GLY A 5 3.64 -81.59 -24.43
CA GLY A 5 3.06 -82.36 -23.33
C GLY A 5 4.00 -82.75 -22.18
N GLY A 6 3.62 -82.38 -20.96
CA GLY A 6 4.20 -82.97 -19.75
C GLY A 6 3.94 -82.17 -18.47
N ILE A 7 2.72 -82.27 -17.94
CA ILE A 7 2.35 -81.82 -16.59
C ILE A 7 2.86 -82.85 -15.58
N ILE A 8 3.63 -82.43 -14.58
CA ILE A 8 3.77 -83.15 -13.30
C ILE A 8 3.60 -82.12 -12.17
N ARG A 9 2.57 -82.34 -11.33
CA ARG A 9 2.40 -81.69 -10.03
C ARG A 9 3.10 -82.54 -8.98
N THR A 10 3.92 -81.93 -8.14
CA THR A 10 3.99 -82.33 -6.72
C THR A 10 4.33 -81.11 -5.86
N VAL A 11 3.61 -81.04 -4.75
CA VAL A 11 3.51 -79.95 -3.77
C VAL A 11 4.57 -80.17 -2.70
N GLU A 12 5.32 -79.14 -2.29
CA GLU A 12 5.90 -79.09 -0.94
C GLU A 12 6.25 -77.64 -0.52
N ASN A 13 5.40 -77.11 0.37
CA ASN A 13 5.63 -76.31 1.56
C ASN A 13 6.76 -75.26 1.61
N ILE A 14 6.44 -73.95 1.64
CA ILE A 14 6.18 -73.09 2.83
C ILE A 14 7.47 -72.57 3.51
N THR A 15 7.82 -71.28 3.28
CA THR A 15 7.91 -70.17 4.29
C THR A 15 8.69 -68.94 3.76
N SER A 16 7.94 -67.87 3.42
CA SER A 16 8.10 -66.40 3.70
C SER A 16 9.47 -65.74 4.01
N PRO A 17 9.69 -64.40 3.81
CA PRO A 17 8.83 -63.36 3.21
C PRO A 17 9.48 -62.57 2.05
N PHE A 18 8.61 -62.07 1.17
CA PHE A 18 8.87 -60.95 0.29
C PHE A 18 9.26 -59.69 1.09
N LEU A 19 10.53 -59.32 1.07
CA LEU A 19 10.99 -57.98 1.45
C LEU A 19 10.61 -57.00 0.32
N VAL A 20 9.38 -56.48 0.40
CA VAL A 20 8.99 -55.30 -0.37
C VAL A 20 9.83 -54.13 0.14
N ARG A 21 10.90 -53.81 -0.59
CA ARG A 21 11.63 -52.54 -0.44
C ARG A 21 10.71 -51.41 -0.85
N CYS A 22 9.90 -50.93 0.10
CA CYS A 22 9.18 -49.69 -0.03
C CYS A 22 10.22 -48.57 -0.05
N LYS A 23 10.54 -48.04 -1.25
CA LYS A 23 11.25 -46.77 -1.37
C LYS A 23 10.38 -45.75 -0.65
N GLN A 24 10.82 -45.28 0.51
CA GLN A 24 10.25 -44.10 1.15
C GLN A 24 10.25 -43.00 0.09
N ARG A 25 9.06 -42.63 -0.39
CA ARG A 25 8.89 -41.39 -1.13
C ARG A 25 9.34 -40.30 -0.17
N GLU A 26 10.37 -39.56 -0.54
CA GLU A 26 10.68 -38.29 0.12
C GLU A 26 9.45 -37.41 -0.03
N VAL A 27 8.66 -37.35 1.04
CA VAL A 27 7.58 -36.38 1.15
C VAL A 27 8.28 -35.04 1.17
N HIS A 28 8.02 -34.20 0.16
CA HIS A 28 8.44 -32.81 0.19
C HIS A 28 7.99 -32.22 1.54
N THR A 29 8.92 -32.05 2.48
CA THR A 29 8.70 -31.21 3.64
C THR A 29 8.73 -29.78 3.12
N SER A 30 7.57 -29.29 2.67
CA SER A 30 7.39 -27.86 2.53
C SER A 30 7.83 -27.25 3.87
N HIS A 31 8.84 -26.39 3.84
CA HIS A 31 9.17 -25.57 4.98
C HIS A 31 7.95 -24.71 5.27
N SER A 32 7.04 -25.20 6.11
CA SER A 32 6.01 -24.37 6.71
C SER A 32 6.73 -23.49 7.71
N SER A 33 7.25 -22.35 7.25
CA SER A 33 7.61 -21.30 8.18
C SER A 33 6.32 -20.94 8.93
N ASN A 34 6.23 -21.33 10.20
CA ASN A 34 5.11 -21.04 11.12
C ASN A 34 5.01 -19.53 11.47
N SER A 35 5.54 -18.67 10.60
CA SER A 35 5.64 -17.23 10.77
C SER A 35 5.54 -16.54 9.42
N ALA A 36 4.74 -15.49 9.36
CA ALA A 36 4.53 -14.64 8.21
C ALA A 36 5.84 -14.03 7.71
N VAL A 37 5.97 -13.90 6.40
CA VAL A 37 7.03 -13.12 5.78
C VAL A 37 6.75 -11.64 6.05
N LEU A 38 7.73 -10.96 6.65
CA LEU A 38 7.63 -9.52 6.90
C LEU A 38 7.72 -8.74 5.59
N ILE A 39 6.70 -7.96 5.29
CA ILE A 39 6.70 -6.99 4.19
C ILE A 39 7.36 -5.70 4.71
N ASP A 40 8.67 -5.60 4.53
CA ASP A 40 9.46 -4.43 4.91
C ASP A 40 9.25 -3.27 3.93
N GLY A 41 8.30 -2.40 4.29
CA GLY A 41 7.96 -1.23 3.50
C GLY A 41 9.05 -0.15 3.50
N LEU A 42 9.92 -0.10 4.51
CA LEU A 42 11.07 0.80 4.52
C LEU A 42 12.08 0.37 3.45
N LYS A 43 12.45 -0.91 3.43
CA LYS A 43 13.35 -1.47 2.41
C LYS A 43 12.76 -1.31 1.01
N ARG A 44 11.46 -1.56 0.84
CA ARG A 44 10.79 -1.36 -0.45
C ARG A 44 10.78 0.12 -0.88
N ALA A 45 10.52 1.04 0.04
CA ALA A 45 10.56 2.47 -0.23
C ALA A 45 11.94 2.93 -0.71
N GLN A 46 13.03 2.42 -0.09
CA GLN A 46 14.40 2.72 -0.49
C GLN A 46 14.71 2.24 -1.92
N VAL A 47 14.22 1.07 -2.32
CA VAL A 47 14.37 0.57 -3.70
C VAL A 47 13.73 1.53 -4.70
N ILE A 48 12.51 1.98 -4.41
CA ILE A 48 11.77 2.91 -5.28
C ILE A 48 12.46 4.27 -5.32
N GLN A 49 12.88 4.79 -4.18
CA GLN A 49 13.63 6.04 -4.08
C GLN A 49 14.93 5.98 -4.89
N LYS A 50 15.68 4.87 -4.83
CA LYS A 50 16.89 4.70 -5.66
C LYS A 50 16.60 4.73 -7.16
N GLN A 51 15.47 4.18 -7.60
CA GLN A 51 15.02 4.26 -8.99
C GLN A 51 14.65 5.70 -9.37
N LEU A 52 13.85 6.37 -8.54
CA LEU A 52 13.44 7.75 -8.76
C LEU A 52 14.64 8.70 -8.80
N LYS A 53 15.65 8.52 -7.95
CA LYS A 53 16.86 9.34 -7.98
C LYS A 53 17.58 9.28 -9.33
N ARG A 54 17.69 8.08 -9.91
CA ARG A 54 18.28 7.89 -11.25
C ARG A 54 17.42 8.53 -12.33
N GLU A 55 16.10 8.44 -12.18
CA GLU A 55 15.13 9.04 -13.10
C GLU A 55 15.22 10.57 -13.08
N VAL A 56 15.27 11.19 -11.89
CA VAL A 56 15.44 12.64 -11.74
C VAL A 56 16.77 13.10 -12.34
N PHE A 57 17.86 12.38 -12.04
CA PHE A 57 19.17 12.67 -12.64
C PHE A 57 19.13 12.60 -14.18
N SER A 58 18.54 11.53 -14.73
CA SER A 58 18.39 11.39 -16.18
C SER A 58 17.52 12.48 -16.80
N MET A 59 16.50 12.97 -16.10
CA MET A 59 15.69 14.09 -16.59
C MET A 59 16.53 15.37 -16.67
N GLN A 60 17.35 15.65 -15.65
CA GLN A 60 18.23 16.82 -15.64
C GLN A 60 19.28 16.77 -16.75
N GLU A 61 19.89 15.61 -17.00
CA GLU A 61 20.83 15.41 -18.13
C GLU A 61 20.17 15.65 -19.50
N GLN A 62 18.86 15.42 -19.61
CA GLN A 62 18.07 15.71 -20.82
C GLN A 62 17.69 17.20 -20.94
N GLY A 63 18.16 18.06 -20.04
CA GLY A 63 17.85 19.49 -20.02
C GLY A 63 16.48 19.82 -19.43
N TYR A 64 15.80 18.85 -18.83
CA TYR A 64 14.52 19.09 -18.19
C TYR A 64 14.65 19.80 -16.84
N GLN A 65 13.64 20.61 -16.50
CA GLN A 65 13.59 21.27 -15.20
C GLN A 65 13.57 20.25 -14.04
N CYS A 66 14.23 20.62 -12.95
CA CYS A 66 14.20 19.85 -11.72
C CYS A 66 12.75 19.74 -11.19
N PRO A 67 12.26 18.55 -10.83
CA PRO A 67 10.94 18.43 -10.20
C PRO A 67 10.85 19.28 -8.94
N GLN A 68 9.73 20.00 -8.78
CA GLN A 68 9.49 20.87 -7.63
C GLN A 68 8.20 20.47 -6.91
N LEU A 69 8.34 20.16 -5.62
CA LEU A 69 7.25 19.88 -4.69
C LEU A 69 7.08 21.05 -3.72
N VAL A 70 5.89 21.65 -3.71
CA VAL A 70 5.49 22.62 -2.68
C VAL A 70 4.51 21.96 -1.72
N THR A 71 4.90 21.88 -0.44
CA THR A 71 4.05 21.39 0.63
C THR A 71 3.49 22.56 1.42
N VAL A 72 2.17 22.63 1.56
CA VAL A 72 1.47 23.60 2.39
C VAL A 72 1.02 22.93 3.68
N LEU A 73 1.47 23.44 4.82
CA LEU A 73 1.09 22.97 6.15
C LEU A 73 0.32 24.08 6.87
N VAL A 74 -0.86 23.74 7.42
CA VAL A 74 -1.67 24.69 8.20
C VAL A 74 -1.75 24.23 9.65
N GLY A 75 -1.30 25.09 10.57
CA GLY A 75 -1.29 24.82 12.01
C GLY A 75 -0.09 24.01 12.50
N ASN A 76 -0.13 23.59 13.77
CA ASN A 76 1.05 23.10 14.50
C ASN A 76 0.90 21.64 14.97
N ASN A 77 0.15 20.82 14.24
CA ASN A 77 0.01 19.41 14.58
C ASN A 77 1.38 18.71 14.51
N GLU A 78 1.90 18.23 15.65
CA GLU A 78 3.23 17.60 15.74
C GLU A 78 3.39 16.37 14.83
N ALA A 79 2.31 15.62 14.61
CA ALA A 79 2.32 14.47 13.70
C ALA A 79 2.49 14.91 12.25
N SER A 80 1.74 15.92 11.83
CA SER A 80 1.89 16.53 10.51
C SER A 80 3.28 17.11 10.30
N LEU A 81 3.84 17.83 11.29
CA LEU A 81 5.19 18.40 11.22
C LEU A 81 6.26 17.32 11.02
N THR A 82 6.20 16.24 11.79
CA THR A 82 7.15 15.12 11.66
C THR A 82 7.04 14.47 10.29
N TYR A 83 5.81 14.28 9.79
CA TYR A 83 5.56 13.64 8.51
C TYR A 83 6.01 14.50 7.33
N VAL A 84 5.73 15.81 7.38
CA VAL A 84 6.20 16.78 6.38
C VAL A 84 7.72 16.82 6.34
N LYS A 85 8.40 16.91 7.50
CA LYS A 85 9.87 16.88 7.54
C LYS A 85 10.45 15.65 6.84
N LYS A 86 9.86 14.47 7.04
CA LYS A 86 10.28 13.24 6.35
C LYS A 86 10.06 13.32 4.83
N LYS A 87 8.96 13.92 4.37
CA LYS A 87 8.72 14.16 2.93
C LYS A 87 9.76 15.11 2.34
N MET A 88 10.09 16.19 3.03
CA MET A 88 11.10 17.15 2.56
C MET A 88 12.48 16.52 2.43
N ILE A 89 12.91 15.77 3.46
CA ILE A 89 14.19 15.05 3.43
C ILE A 89 14.24 14.07 2.26
N ALA A 90 13.18 13.25 2.10
CA ALA A 90 13.11 12.29 1.00
C ALA A 90 13.14 12.98 -0.37
N ALA A 91 12.46 14.11 -0.55
CA ALA A 91 12.52 14.88 -1.79
C ALA A 91 13.95 15.36 -2.10
N THR A 92 14.60 16.01 -1.13
CA THR A 92 15.97 16.52 -1.30
C THR A 92 16.97 15.40 -1.61
N GLU A 93 16.88 14.24 -0.95
CA GLU A 93 17.77 13.09 -1.20
C GLU A 93 17.65 12.53 -2.63
N LEU A 94 16.48 12.71 -3.25
CA LEU A 94 16.20 12.31 -4.64
C LEU A 94 16.61 13.35 -5.68
N GLY A 95 17.04 14.55 -5.24
CA GLY A 95 17.29 15.67 -6.13
C GLY A 95 16.03 16.42 -6.55
N ILE A 96 14.91 16.27 -5.82
CA ILE A 96 13.67 17.02 -6.02
C ILE A 96 13.77 18.32 -5.22
N SER A 97 13.50 19.46 -5.86
CA SER A 97 13.37 20.75 -5.17
C SER A 97 12.12 20.73 -4.30
N ALA A 98 12.27 21.01 -3.01
CA ALA A 98 11.17 20.90 -2.06
C ALA A 98 11.03 22.18 -1.23
N ASN A 99 9.86 22.82 -1.29
CA ASN A 99 9.52 23.98 -0.47
C ASN A 99 8.40 23.66 0.53
N LEU A 100 8.49 24.23 1.73
CA LEU A 100 7.46 24.14 2.77
C LEU A 100 6.91 25.53 3.06
N ILE A 101 5.61 25.71 2.83
CA ILE A 101 4.87 26.89 3.24
C ILE A 101 4.09 26.54 4.50
N HIS A 102 4.47 27.15 5.62
CA HIS A 102 3.83 26.90 6.93
C HIS A 102 2.95 28.08 7.32
N LEU A 103 1.64 27.86 7.34
CA LEU A 103 0.62 28.82 7.75
C LEU A 103 0.14 28.55 9.18
N LYS A 104 -0.29 29.62 9.86
CA LYS A 104 -0.88 29.53 11.21
C LYS A 104 -2.22 28.79 11.15
N SER A 105 -2.62 28.16 12.24
CA SER A 105 -3.94 27.50 12.33
C SER A 105 -5.12 28.48 12.22
N SER A 106 -4.88 29.78 12.41
CA SER A 106 -5.87 30.84 12.33
C SER A 106 -6.04 31.43 10.92
N VAL A 107 -5.26 30.98 9.93
CA VAL A 107 -5.36 31.48 8.55
C VAL A 107 -6.78 31.27 8.02
N HIS A 108 -7.30 32.24 7.26
CA HIS A 108 -8.62 32.12 6.67
C HIS A 108 -8.61 31.14 5.48
N GLU A 109 -9.75 30.50 5.20
CA GLU A 109 -9.83 29.54 4.08
C GLU A 109 -9.54 30.23 2.73
N SER A 110 -10.00 31.46 2.54
CA SER A 110 -9.76 32.23 1.32
C SER A 110 -8.27 32.50 1.07
N GLU A 111 -7.50 32.84 2.11
CA GLU A 111 -6.06 33.08 1.99
C GLU A 111 -5.32 31.81 1.54
N LEU A 112 -5.73 30.63 2.04
CA LEU A 112 -5.18 29.35 1.59
C LEU A 112 -5.55 29.05 0.14
N ILE A 113 -6.78 29.37 -0.27
CA ILE A 113 -7.25 29.21 -1.65
C ILE A 113 -6.42 30.08 -2.60
N ASP A 114 -6.20 31.35 -2.26
CA ASP A 114 -5.45 32.29 -3.10
C ASP A 114 -3.98 31.87 -3.22
N LEU A 115 -3.39 31.35 -2.13
CA LEU A 115 -2.07 30.73 -2.16
C LEU A 115 -2.03 29.53 -3.12
N ILE A 116 -3.01 28.62 -3.07
CA ILE A 116 -3.00 27.45 -3.95
C ILE A 116 -3.17 27.86 -5.41
N LYS A 117 -3.98 28.88 -5.70
CA LYS A 117 -4.13 29.44 -7.05
C LYS A 117 -2.81 29.99 -7.59
N SER A 118 -2.06 30.76 -6.79
CA SER A 118 -0.76 31.26 -7.24
C SER A 118 0.25 30.13 -7.50
N LEU A 119 0.23 29.06 -6.68
CA LEU A 119 1.03 27.86 -6.92
C LEU A 119 0.60 27.09 -8.18
N ASN A 120 -0.69 27.10 -8.54
CA ASN A 120 -1.16 26.51 -9.79
C ASN A 120 -0.64 27.28 -11.02
N GLU A 121 -0.54 28.60 -10.93
CA GLU A 121 -0.06 29.45 -12.02
C GLU A 121 1.47 29.42 -12.19
N ASP A 122 2.22 29.13 -11.12
CA ASP A 122 3.68 29.04 -11.17
C ASP A 122 4.15 27.83 -12.00
N GLN A 123 4.78 28.10 -13.14
CA GLN A 123 5.29 27.08 -14.05
C GLN A 123 6.47 26.29 -13.49
N ASN A 124 7.14 26.79 -12.45
CA ASN A 124 8.21 26.06 -11.77
C ASN A 124 7.66 25.05 -10.76
N VAL A 125 6.40 25.21 -10.32
CA VAL A 125 5.76 24.30 -9.37
C VAL A 125 5.12 23.14 -10.12
N HIS A 126 5.65 21.94 -9.93
CA HIS A 126 5.16 20.74 -10.61
C HIS A 126 4.20 19.94 -9.74
N ALA A 127 4.33 20.03 -8.41
CA ALA A 127 3.56 19.24 -7.46
C ALA A 127 3.17 20.08 -6.26
N ILE A 128 1.89 20.00 -5.88
CA ILE A 128 1.33 20.68 -4.72
C ILE A 128 0.78 19.62 -3.77
N LEU A 129 1.15 19.73 -2.50
CA LEU A 129 0.62 18.91 -1.42
C LEU A 129 0.08 19.81 -0.32
N VAL A 130 -1.20 19.71 -0.02
CA VAL A 130 -1.76 20.30 1.21
C VAL A 130 -1.80 19.23 2.29
N GLN A 131 -1.00 19.40 3.36
CA GLN A 131 -0.90 18.41 4.42
C GLN A 131 -2.16 18.37 5.28
N LEU A 132 -2.81 17.19 5.31
CA LEU A 132 -3.97 16.92 6.16
C LEU A 132 -3.55 16.40 7.57
N PRO A 133 -4.40 16.55 8.59
CA PRO A 133 -5.70 17.25 8.58
C PRO A 133 -5.55 18.77 8.59
N LEU A 134 -6.50 19.46 7.96
CA LEU A 134 -6.66 20.91 8.07
C LEU A 134 -7.40 21.29 9.37
N PRO A 135 -7.30 22.56 9.81
CA PRO A 135 -8.15 23.09 10.88
C PRO A 135 -9.64 22.83 10.66
N LYS A 136 -10.41 22.71 11.75
CA LYS A 136 -11.84 22.31 11.71
C LYS A 136 -12.74 23.29 10.94
N HIS A 137 -12.36 24.56 10.85
CA HIS A 137 -13.13 25.57 10.14
C HIS A 137 -12.96 25.52 8.61
N MET A 138 -12.09 24.64 8.09
CA MET A 138 -11.84 24.51 6.66
C MET A 138 -12.44 23.24 6.06
N CYS A 139 -12.98 23.37 4.86
CA CYS A 139 -13.43 22.23 4.07
C CYS A 139 -12.25 21.62 3.29
N LYS A 140 -11.75 20.48 3.75
CA LYS A 140 -10.69 19.73 3.06
C LYS A 140 -10.96 19.47 1.59
N GLN A 141 -12.23 19.20 1.23
CA GLN A 141 -12.59 18.84 -0.13
C GLN A 141 -12.54 20.05 -1.04
N THR A 142 -13.00 21.21 -0.56
CA THR A 142 -12.86 22.49 -1.26
C THR A 142 -11.38 22.74 -1.57
N ILE A 143 -10.52 22.65 -0.55
CA ILE A 143 -9.08 22.89 -0.71
C ILE A 143 -8.42 21.92 -1.70
N CYS A 144 -8.71 20.61 -1.61
CA CYS A 144 -8.13 19.63 -2.54
C CYS A 144 -8.58 19.87 -4.00
N ASN A 145 -9.77 20.43 -4.22
CA ASN A 145 -10.29 20.69 -5.57
C ASN A 145 -9.79 21.99 -6.20
N ILE A 146 -9.19 22.89 -5.41
CA ILE A 146 -8.53 24.08 -5.96
C ILE A 146 -7.19 23.71 -6.60
N ILE A 147 -6.53 22.64 -6.13
CA ILE A 147 -5.26 22.19 -6.70
C ILE A 147 -5.50 21.73 -8.14
N GLU A 148 -4.71 22.25 -9.08
CA GLU A 148 -4.76 21.84 -10.49
C GLU A 148 -4.55 20.32 -10.57
N PRO A 149 -5.42 19.55 -11.25
CA PRO A 149 -5.32 18.09 -11.29
C PRO A 149 -3.95 17.55 -11.72
N LEU A 150 -3.23 18.27 -12.59
CA LEU A 150 -1.88 17.89 -13.02
C LEU A 150 -0.79 18.13 -11.97
N LYS A 151 -1.07 18.93 -10.93
CA LYS A 151 -0.18 19.19 -9.79
C LYS A 151 -0.63 18.50 -8.49
N ASP A 152 -1.84 17.93 -8.46
CA ASP A 152 -2.40 17.19 -7.31
C ASP A 152 -1.77 15.79 -7.17
N VAL A 153 -0.57 15.76 -6.58
CA VAL A 153 0.23 14.54 -6.42
C VAL A 153 -0.27 13.61 -5.31
N ASP A 154 -1.21 14.05 -4.46
CA ASP A 154 -1.89 13.18 -3.49
C ASP A 154 -3.17 12.57 -4.06
N GLY A 155 -3.63 13.04 -5.24
CA GLY A 155 -4.74 12.45 -6.00
C GLY A 155 -6.10 12.63 -5.34
N PHE A 156 -6.33 13.74 -4.63
CA PHE A 156 -7.55 13.98 -3.84
C PHE A 156 -8.53 14.98 -4.44
N SER A 157 -8.18 15.64 -5.55
CA SER A 157 -9.13 16.41 -6.34
C SER A 157 -10.22 15.49 -6.93
N PHE A 158 -11.44 16.02 -7.11
CA PHE A 158 -12.53 15.27 -7.74
C PHE A 158 -12.17 14.76 -9.14
N SER A 159 -11.42 15.56 -9.91
CA SER A 159 -10.95 15.17 -11.24
C SER A 159 -10.06 13.93 -11.15
N ASN A 160 -9.04 13.94 -10.27
CA ASN A 160 -8.14 12.80 -10.14
C ASN A 160 -8.83 11.57 -9.55
N LEU A 161 -9.70 11.74 -8.55
CA LEU A 161 -10.49 10.64 -7.98
C LEU A 161 -11.47 10.03 -9.00
N GLY A 162 -12.12 10.86 -9.81
CA GLY A 162 -13.02 10.41 -10.88
C GLY A 162 -12.27 9.65 -11.95
N LYS A 163 -11.15 10.18 -12.44
CA LYS A 163 -10.25 9.47 -13.38
C LYS A 163 -9.74 8.16 -12.77
N PHE A 164 -9.37 8.16 -11.48
CA PHE A 164 -8.90 6.97 -10.77
C PHE A 164 -9.98 5.90 -10.73
N PHE A 165 -11.20 6.27 -10.36
CA PHE A 165 -12.35 5.37 -10.33
C PHE A 165 -12.66 4.77 -11.71
N LEU A 166 -12.53 5.56 -12.78
CA LEU A 166 -12.74 5.11 -14.16
C LEU A 166 -11.56 4.31 -14.74
N GLY A 167 -10.45 4.14 -14.01
CA GLY A 167 -9.25 3.47 -14.50
C GLY A 167 -8.44 4.30 -15.51
N SER A 168 -8.72 5.60 -15.62
CA SER A 168 -8.01 6.53 -16.50
C SER A 168 -6.63 6.92 -15.96
N SER A 169 -5.77 7.40 -16.85
CA SER A 169 -4.46 7.96 -16.53
C SER A 169 -4.59 9.15 -15.57
N THR A 170 -4.12 9.00 -14.33
CA THR A 170 -4.21 10.06 -13.29
C THR A 170 -3.16 9.88 -12.18
N PHE A 171 -3.15 10.77 -11.19
CA PHE A 171 -2.50 10.53 -9.90
C PHE A 171 -3.44 9.73 -9.00
N TRP A 172 -2.98 8.56 -8.60
CA TRP A 172 -3.69 7.74 -7.62
C TRP A 172 -3.32 8.21 -6.22
N PRO A 173 -4.25 8.07 -5.24
CA PRO A 173 -3.94 8.28 -3.83
C PRO A 173 -2.68 7.53 -3.38
N CYS A 174 -1.74 8.24 -2.76
CA CYS A 174 -0.41 7.71 -2.45
C CYS A 174 -0.46 6.43 -1.60
N THR A 175 -1.36 6.38 -0.61
CA THR A 175 -1.52 5.20 0.25
C THR A 175 -2.12 4.01 -0.50
N ALA A 176 -3.04 4.24 -1.44
CA ALA A 176 -3.59 3.16 -2.27
C ALA A 176 -2.50 2.57 -3.19
N LEU A 177 -1.69 3.43 -3.82
CA LEU A 177 -0.51 2.99 -4.59
C LEU A 177 0.47 2.20 -3.73
N ALA A 178 0.73 2.67 -2.51
CA ALA A 178 1.66 2.02 -1.57
C ALA A 178 1.20 0.60 -1.23
N VAL A 179 -0.09 0.42 -0.93
CA VAL A 179 -0.67 -0.90 -0.63
C VAL A 179 -0.58 -1.83 -1.84
N CYS A 180 -0.94 -1.37 -3.04
CA CYS A 180 -0.80 -2.18 -4.26
C CYS A 180 0.64 -2.59 -4.53
N ASP A 181 1.61 -1.67 -4.36
CA ASP A 181 3.03 -1.98 -4.58
C ASP A 181 3.56 -3.00 -3.54
N LEU A 182 3.20 -2.84 -2.26
CA LEU A 182 3.55 -3.79 -1.20
C LEU A 182 3.00 -5.19 -1.49
N ILE A 183 1.72 -5.29 -1.87
CA ILE A 183 1.12 -6.57 -2.27
C ILE A 183 1.88 -7.17 -3.46
N ARG A 184 2.10 -6.42 -4.53
CA ARG A 184 2.84 -6.91 -5.71
C ARG A 184 4.26 -7.38 -5.37
N SER A 185 4.93 -6.69 -4.43
CA SER A 185 6.28 -7.04 -4.00
C SER A 185 6.39 -8.41 -3.33
N THR A 186 5.27 -8.95 -2.83
CA THR A 186 5.24 -10.29 -2.21
C THR A 186 5.21 -11.41 -3.25
N GLY A 187 4.88 -11.09 -4.51
CA GLY A 187 4.69 -12.07 -5.58
C GLY A 187 3.37 -12.84 -5.50
N ILE A 188 2.48 -12.55 -4.54
CA ILE A 188 1.16 -13.19 -4.50
C ILE A 188 0.29 -12.75 -5.68
N GLU A 189 -0.44 -13.69 -6.25
CA GLU A 189 -1.46 -13.39 -7.25
C GLU A 189 -2.67 -12.76 -6.56
N SER A 190 -3.02 -11.53 -6.95
CA SER A 190 -4.22 -10.84 -6.46
C SER A 190 -5.47 -11.08 -7.31
N LYS A 191 -5.28 -11.49 -8.57
CA LYS A 191 -6.37 -11.70 -9.53
C LYS A 191 -7.34 -12.77 -9.04
N GLY A 192 -8.62 -12.43 -8.99
CA GLY A 192 -9.70 -13.31 -8.52
C GLY A 192 -9.65 -13.65 -7.04
N LYS A 193 -8.74 -13.05 -6.25
CA LYS A 193 -8.65 -13.29 -4.81
C LYS A 193 -9.62 -12.44 -4.02
N ASN A 194 -10.00 -12.92 -2.85
CA ASN A 194 -10.85 -12.18 -1.93
C ASN A 194 -10.02 -11.15 -1.17
N ALA A 195 -10.26 -9.87 -1.44
CA ALA A 195 -9.67 -8.77 -0.70
C ALA A 195 -10.69 -8.14 0.25
N VAL A 196 -10.35 -8.00 1.53
CA VAL A 196 -11.18 -7.32 2.52
C VAL A 196 -10.46 -6.06 3.01
N VAL A 197 -11.13 -4.91 2.88
CA VAL A 197 -10.62 -3.63 3.37
C VAL A 197 -11.45 -3.15 4.55
N CYS A 198 -10.83 -3.10 5.72
CA CYS A 198 -11.45 -2.60 6.95
C CYS A 198 -11.19 -1.10 7.07
N GLY A 199 -12.22 -0.29 6.83
CA GLY A 199 -12.13 1.17 6.78
C GLY A 199 -12.57 1.71 5.43
N ARG A 200 -13.34 2.81 5.46
CA ARG A 200 -13.92 3.43 4.25
C ARG A 200 -13.67 4.94 4.16
N SER A 201 -12.61 5.42 4.79
CA SER A 201 -12.23 6.83 4.69
C SER A 201 -11.99 7.19 3.22
N LYS A 202 -12.39 8.40 2.84
CA LYS A 202 -12.34 8.84 1.43
C LYS A 202 -10.93 8.99 0.89
N ASN A 203 -9.93 9.13 1.76
CA ASN A 203 -8.54 9.33 1.43
C ASN A 203 -7.67 8.06 1.58
N VAL A 204 -8.17 7.00 2.25
CA VAL A 204 -7.39 5.78 2.50
C VAL A 204 -8.19 4.53 2.15
N GLY A 205 -9.16 4.15 2.98
CA GLY A 205 -9.82 2.85 2.87
C GLY A 205 -10.59 2.66 1.57
N LEU A 206 -11.38 3.66 1.15
CA LEU A 206 -12.15 3.56 -0.10
C LEU A 206 -11.23 3.54 -1.33
N PRO A 207 -10.22 4.43 -1.47
CA PRO A 207 -9.23 4.32 -2.54
C PRO A 207 -8.50 2.98 -2.59
N ILE A 208 -8.13 2.40 -1.45
CA ILE A 208 -7.48 1.08 -1.42
C ILE A 208 -8.42 0.02 -2.01
N ALA A 209 -9.68 -0.03 -1.58
CA ALA A 209 -10.64 -1.00 -2.11
C ALA A 209 -10.78 -0.87 -3.63
N LEU A 210 -10.93 0.36 -4.14
CA LEU A 210 -11.02 0.62 -5.58
C LEU A 210 -9.72 0.22 -6.32
N ALA A 211 -8.56 0.45 -5.71
CA ALA A 211 -7.27 0.10 -6.30
C ALA A 211 -7.05 -1.43 -6.39
N LEU A 212 -7.55 -2.19 -5.42
CA LEU A 212 -7.43 -3.64 -5.40
C LEU A 212 -8.33 -4.33 -6.43
N GLN A 213 -9.48 -3.76 -6.78
CA GLN A 213 -10.32 -4.29 -7.86
C GLN A 213 -9.86 -3.84 -9.26
N ALA A 214 -9.05 -2.77 -9.35
CA ALA A 214 -8.69 -2.17 -10.63
C ALA A 214 -7.86 -3.12 -11.51
N PRO A 215 -7.84 -2.92 -12.84
CA PRO A 215 -7.05 -3.74 -13.75
C PRO A 215 -5.58 -3.86 -13.32
N GLY A 216 -5.06 -5.08 -13.32
CA GLY A 216 -3.70 -5.40 -12.85
C GLY A 216 -3.59 -5.65 -11.34
N MET A 217 -4.69 -5.51 -10.60
CA MET A 217 -4.87 -6.14 -9.27
C MET A 217 -6.01 -7.15 -9.32
N ASP A 218 -7.14 -6.81 -9.96
CA ASP A 218 -8.24 -7.72 -10.31
C ASP A 218 -8.79 -8.57 -9.14
N ALA A 219 -8.75 -8.05 -7.91
CA ALA A 219 -9.28 -8.74 -6.74
C ALA A 219 -10.79 -8.52 -6.55
N THR A 220 -11.48 -9.48 -5.94
CA THR A 220 -12.86 -9.32 -5.48
C THR A 220 -12.86 -8.61 -4.12
N THR A 221 -13.34 -7.37 -4.07
CA THR A 221 -13.16 -6.50 -2.90
C THR A 221 -14.42 -6.37 -2.04
N THR A 222 -14.29 -6.59 -0.74
CA THR A 222 -15.30 -6.29 0.28
C THR A 222 -14.85 -5.13 1.17
N ILE A 223 -15.73 -4.18 1.45
CA ILE A 223 -15.44 -3.02 2.31
C ILE A 223 -16.17 -3.18 3.65
N CYS A 224 -15.42 -3.24 4.73
CA CYS A 224 -15.93 -3.20 6.11
C CYS A 224 -15.77 -1.79 6.70
N HIS A 225 -16.58 -1.46 7.70
CA HIS A 225 -16.56 -0.15 8.36
C HIS A 225 -17.08 -0.22 9.79
N ARG A 226 -17.06 0.91 10.52
CA ARG A 226 -17.49 0.98 11.94
C ARG A 226 -18.88 0.43 12.26
N PHE A 227 -19.79 0.35 11.28
CA PHE A 227 -21.13 -0.24 11.45
C PHE A 227 -21.24 -1.70 10.98
N THR A 228 -20.14 -2.30 10.51
CA THR A 228 -20.11 -3.73 10.21
C THR A 228 -20.12 -4.48 11.55
N PRO A 229 -21.13 -5.30 11.85
CA PRO A 229 -21.18 -6.05 13.11
C PRO A 229 -19.93 -6.91 13.27
N HIS A 230 -19.43 -7.05 14.50
CA HIS A 230 -18.18 -7.77 14.74
C HIS A 230 -18.20 -9.21 14.20
N GLN A 231 -19.31 -9.94 14.39
CA GLN A 231 -19.47 -11.29 13.83
C GLN A 231 -19.34 -11.32 12.30
N GLN A 232 -19.92 -10.32 11.61
CA GLN A 232 -19.80 -10.19 10.16
C GLN A 232 -18.37 -9.83 9.75
N LEU A 233 -17.72 -8.94 10.50
CA LEU A 233 -16.32 -8.59 10.28
C LEU A 233 -15.42 -9.82 10.37
N CYS A 234 -15.56 -10.64 11.42
CA CYS A 234 -14.78 -11.87 11.59
C CYS A 234 -15.04 -12.88 10.46
N SER A 235 -16.30 -13.04 10.03
CA SER A 235 -16.66 -13.92 8.91
C SER A 235 -16.00 -13.48 7.60
N LEU A 236 -16.06 -12.19 7.28
CA LEU A 236 -15.49 -11.65 6.04
C LEU A 236 -13.96 -11.74 6.05
N THR A 237 -13.32 -11.29 7.12
CA THR A 237 -11.85 -11.26 7.24
C THR A 237 -11.23 -12.66 7.25
N ARG A 238 -11.89 -13.65 7.84
CA ARG A 238 -11.43 -15.05 7.85
C ARG A 238 -11.42 -15.71 6.47
N ASN A 239 -12.15 -15.13 5.51
CA ASN A 239 -12.19 -15.60 4.13
C ASN A 239 -11.29 -14.78 3.17
N ALA A 240 -10.59 -13.77 3.69
CA ALA A 240 -9.76 -12.87 2.89
C ALA A 240 -8.40 -13.51 2.57
N ASP A 241 -8.04 -13.53 1.29
CA ASP A 241 -6.68 -13.80 0.83
C ASP A 241 -5.78 -12.57 1.05
N ILE A 242 -6.35 -11.37 0.89
CA ILE A 242 -5.71 -10.08 1.13
C ILE A 242 -6.56 -9.33 2.16
N LEU A 243 -5.98 -9.02 3.31
CA LEU A 243 -6.65 -8.25 4.36
C LEU A 243 -5.92 -6.92 4.56
N VAL A 244 -6.62 -5.81 4.35
CA VAL A 244 -6.10 -4.47 4.61
C VAL A 244 -6.88 -3.81 5.74
N SER A 245 -6.20 -3.36 6.79
CA SER A 245 -6.82 -2.59 7.87
C SER A 245 -6.40 -1.12 7.84
N ALA A 246 -7.37 -0.21 7.80
CA ALA A 246 -7.22 1.24 7.72
C ALA A 246 -8.28 1.96 8.57
N THR A 247 -8.48 1.47 9.80
CA THR A 247 -9.50 1.89 10.76
C THR A 247 -8.98 2.87 11.81
N GLY A 248 -7.70 2.79 12.18
CA GLY A 248 -7.12 3.55 13.29
C GLY A 248 -7.54 3.01 14.67
N VAL A 249 -7.96 1.75 14.75
CA VAL A 249 -8.38 1.07 15.98
C VAL A 249 -7.34 0.00 16.32
N PRO A 250 -6.49 0.23 17.35
CA PRO A 250 -5.44 -0.72 17.70
C PRO A 250 -5.97 -2.11 18.01
N LYS A 251 -5.29 -3.13 17.49
CA LYS A 251 -5.60 -4.56 17.72
C LYS A 251 -7.05 -4.96 17.36
N LEU A 252 -7.68 -4.25 16.43
CA LEU A 252 -9.00 -4.62 15.91
C LEU A 252 -8.98 -5.97 15.20
N ILE A 253 -7.90 -6.26 14.46
CA ILE A 253 -7.74 -7.52 13.75
C ILE A 253 -6.88 -8.48 14.58
N THR A 254 -7.48 -9.60 14.99
CA THR A 254 -6.84 -10.64 15.80
C THR A 254 -6.56 -11.91 14.98
N SER A 255 -5.77 -12.82 15.54
CA SER A 255 -5.32 -14.05 14.87
C SER A 255 -6.47 -14.94 14.37
N ASP A 256 -7.58 -15.03 15.11
CA ASP A 256 -8.76 -15.84 14.75
C ASP A 256 -9.56 -15.28 13.57
N MET A 257 -9.29 -14.02 13.19
CA MET A 257 -9.93 -13.32 12.08
C MET A 257 -9.16 -13.47 10.76
N VAL A 258 -7.99 -14.09 10.77
CA VAL A 258 -7.08 -14.13 9.61
C VAL A 258 -7.07 -15.52 8.99
N LYS A 259 -7.27 -15.57 7.67
CA LYS A 259 -7.11 -16.81 6.89
C LYS A 259 -5.64 -17.25 6.95
N PRO A 260 -5.34 -18.53 7.24
CA PRO A 260 -3.98 -19.05 7.16
C PRO A 260 -3.35 -18.77 5.79
N GLY A 261 -2.14 -18.21 5.78
CA GLY A 261 -1.43 -17.84 4.55
C GLY A 261 -1.86 -16.51 3.91
N ALA A 262 -2.81 -15.76 4.49
CA ALA A 262 -3.23 -14.46 3.94
C ALA A 262 -2.11 -13.42 3.90
N CYS A 263 -2.23 -12.47 2.98
CA CYS A 263 -1.43 -11.26 2.95
C CYS A 263 -2.13 -10.15 3.74
N VAL A 264 -1.49 -9.69 4.81
CA VAL A 264 -2.05 -8.78 5.78
C VAL A 264 -1.32 -7.44 5.75
N ILE A 265 -2.04 -6.38 5.40
CA ILE A 265 -1.51 -5.01 5.29
C ILE A 265 -2.13 -4.12 6.36
N ASP A 266 -1.30 -3.63 7.27
CA ASP A 266 -1.67 -2.70 8.33
C ASP A 266 -1.35 -1.26 7.91
N VAL A 267 -2.40 -0.51 7.59
CA VAL A 267 -2.36 0.91 7.26
C VAL A 267 -2.62 1.77 8.51
N GLY A 268 -3.09 1.15 9.59
CA GLY A 268 -3.41 1.81 10.85
C GLY A 268 -2.20 2.53 11.43
N ILE A 269 -2.39 3.76 11.87
CA ILE A 269 -1.39 4.50 12.64
C ILE A 269 -2.11 5.22 13.76
N THR A 270 -1.98 4.67 14.97
CA THR A 270 -2.53 5.25 16.19
C THR A 270 -1.40 5.57 17.15
N ARG A 271 -1.33 6.83 17.60
CA ARG A 271 -0.37 7.27 18.62
C ARG A 271 -0.87 6.86 20.00
N ILE A 272 0.00 6.24 20.79
CA ILE A 272 -0.33 5.91 22.18
C ILE A 272 -0.06 7.14 23.08
N PRO A 273 -1.06 7.65 23.82
CA PRO A 273 -0.88 8.74 24.76
C PRO A 273 0.20 8.42 25.81
N GLY A 274 1.01 9.42 26.19
CA GLY A 274 2.02 9.28 27.25
C GLY A 274 3.32 8.58 26.84
N LYS A 275 3.39 7.92 25.68
CA LYS A 275 4.63 7.36 25.12
C LYS A 275 5.06 8.15 23.90
N LYS A 276 5.94 9.15 24.12
CA LYS A 276 6.49 9.99 23.04
C LYS A 276 7.10 9.06 21.97
N SER A 277 6.54 9.13 20.75
CA SER A 277 6.95 8.38 19.54
C SER A 277 6.46 6.95 19.36
N MET A 278 5.64 6.38 20.24
CA MET A 278 5.07 5.04 20.01
C MET A 278 3.83 5.13 19.10
N ILE A 279 3.91 4.50 17.93
CA ILE A 279 2.78 4.28 17.03
C ILE A 279 2.51 2.79 16.92
N VAL A 280 1.23 2.43 16.94
CA VAL A 280 0.74 1.07 16.75
C VAL A 280 -0.24 1.03 15.60
N GLY A 281 -0.30 -0.12 14.95
CA GLY A 281 -1.25 -0.39 13.89
C GLY A 281 -2.57 -0.95 14.39
N ASP A 282 -3.43 -1.32 13.45
CA ASP A 282 -4.75 -1.87 13.74
C ASP A 282 -4.73 -3.38 14.02
N ILE A 283 -3.59 -4.03 13.81
CA ILE A 283 -3.47 -5.48 13.80
C ILE A 283 -2.71 -5.94 15.05
N ASP A 284 -3.20 -7.03 15.68
CA ASP A 284 -2.47 -7.74 16.73
C ASP A 284 -1.30 -8.53 16.10
N PHE A 285 -0.20 -7.82 15.85
CA PHE A 285 0.94 -8.31 15.07
C PHE A 285 1.48 -9.66 15.58
N ASP A 286 1.67 -9.82 16.89
CA ASP A 286 2.28 -11.02 17.47
C ASP A 286 1.43 -12.28 17.26
N GLY A 287 0.10 -12.14 17.32
CA GLY A 287 -0.82 -13.24 17.06
C GLY A 287 -0.98 -13.49 15.55
N VAL A 288 -1.20 -12.43 14.77
CA VAL A 288 -1.49 -12.53 13.33
C VAL A 288 -0.27 -12.99 12.53
N SER A 289 0.95 -12.59 12.93
CA SER A 289 2.19 -13.03 12.29
C SER A 289 2.43 -14.54 12.36
N ARG A 290 1.71 -15.29 13.21
CA ARG A 290 1.80 -16.76 13.27
C ARG A 290 0.85 -17.47 12.31
N ILE A 291 -0.11 -16.73 11.74
CA ILE A 291 -1.19 -17.26 10.89
C ILE A 291 -1.04 -16.77 9.45
N ALA A 292 -0.75 -15.47 9.29
CA ALA A 292 -0.60 -14.85 7.98
C ALA A 292 0.57 -15.45 7.20
N GLY A 293 0.47 -15.44 5.87
CA GLY A 293 1.60 -15.74 4.99
C GLY A 293 2.53 -14.54 4.85
N TYR A 294 1.95 -13.33 4.84
CA TYR A 294 2.68 -12.07 4.77
C TYR A 294 2.06 -11.03 5.70
N ILE A 295 2.88 -10.18 6.30
CA ILE A 295 2.41 -9.12 7.19
C ILE A 295 3.28 -7.87 7.11
N THR A 296 2.69 -6.68 7.06
CA THR A 296 3.43 -5.42 7.21
C THR A 296 3.56 -5.01 8.69
N PRO A 297 4.71 -4.50 9.14
CA PRO A 297 4.85 -3.96 10.49
C PRO A 297 4.32 -2.52 10.59
N VAL A 298 3.96 -2.11 11.80
CA VAL A 298 3.75 -0.70 12.16
C VAL A 298 4.60 -0.38 13.39
N PRO A 299 5.57 0.55 13.30
CA PRO A 299 6.02 1.29 12.10
C PRO A 299 6.79 0.42 11.08
N GLY A 300 7.04 0.97 9.89
CA GLY A 300 7.95 0.38 8.90
C GLY A 300 7.29 -0.26 7.69
N GLY A 301 5.97 -0.45 7.70
CA GLY A 301 5.19 -0.96 6.57
C GLY A 301 4.72 0.14 5.62
N VAL A 302 3.43 0.47 5.68
CA VAL A 302 2.78 1.36 4.68
C VAL A 302 3.28 2.81 4.75
N GLY A 303 3.62 3.33 5.93
CA GLY A 303 4.00 4.73 6.12
C GLY A 303 5.17 5.22 5.25
N PRO A 304 6.35 4.57 5.26
CA PRO A 304 7.47 4.88 4.35
C PRO A 304 7.09 4.78 2.88
N MET A 305 6.27 3.79 2.51
CA MET A 305 5.81 3.60 1.15
C MET A 305 4.92 4.74 0.65
N THR A 306 4.05 5.29 1.49
CA THR A 306 3.25 6.47 1.14
C THR A 306 4.14 7.65 0.77
N VAL A 307 5.28 7.85 1.47
CA VAL A 307 6.24 8.92 1.12
C VAL A 307 6.91 8.62 -0.22
N ALA A 308 7.34 7.39 -0.48
CA ALA A 308 7.93 7.01 -1.77
C ALA A 308 6.94 7.18 -2.94
N MET A 309 5.66 6.85 -2.73
CA MET A 309 4.62 7.05 -3.75
C MET A 309 4.33 8.52 -4.03
N LEU A 310 4.37 9.38 -3.00
CA LEU A 310 4.29 10.83 -3.20
C LEU A 310 5.42 11.32 -4.11
N MET A 311 6.67 10.92 -3.85
CA MET A 311 7.81 11.29 -4.69
C MET A 311 7.66 10.77 -6.12
N LYS A 312 7.16 9.54 -6.28
CA LYS A 312 6.86 8.97 -7.59
C LYS A 312 5.81 9.80 -8.35
N ASN A 313 4.76 10.25 -7.68
CA ASN A 313 3.75 11.13 -8.26
C ASN A 313 4.35 12.51 -8.60
N THR A 314 5.23 13.07 -7.78
CA THR A 314 5.95 14.33 -8.07
C THR A 314 6.82 14.24 -9.32
N VAL A 315 7.63 13.19 -9.46
CA VAL A 315 8.46 12.97 -10.66
C VAL A 315 7.58 12.80 -11.90
N LYS A 316 6.47 12.05 -11.76
CA LYS A 316 5.46 11.89 -12.82
C LYS A 316 4.82 13.22 -13.22
N ALA A 317 4.51 14.10 -12.27
CA ALA A 317 3.94 15.42 -12.53
C ALA A 317 4.91 16.31 -13.30
N ALA A 318 6.18 16.36 -12.87
CA ALA A 318 7.22 17.12 -13.56
C ALA A 318 7.42 16.64 -15.01
N ARG A 319 7.46 15.34 -15.24
CA ARG A 319 7.55 14.79 -16.61
C ARG A 319 6.35 15.19 -17.48
N ARG A 320 5.12 15.09 -16.94
CA ARG A 320 3.91 15.44 -17.71
C ARG A 320 3.90 16.91 -18.11
N HIS A 321 4.31 17.79 -17.20
CA HIS A 321 4.42 19.22 -17.45
C HIS A 321 5.40 19.52 -18.60
N GLN A 322 6.55 18.83 -18.63
CA GLN A 322 7.59 19.04 -19.65
C GLN A 322 7.25 18.52 -21.04
N VAL A 323 6.55 17.39 -21.14
CA VAL A 323 6.17 16.79 -22.44
C VAL A 323 4.89 17.46 -23.00
N GLY A 324 4.28 18.40 -22.27
CA GLY A 324 3.02 19.04 -22.68
C GLY A 324 1.84 18.06 -22.76
N LEU A 325 1.97 16.87 -22.15
CA LEU A 325 0.94 15.83 -22.17
C LEU A 325 -0.16 16.18 -21.16
N GLY A 326 -1.08 17.03 -21.58
CA GLY A 326 -2.36 17.23 -20.92
C GLY A 326 -3.37 16.16 -21.36
N THR A 327 -3.30 14.94 -20.83
CA THR A 327 -4.39 13.94 -20.93
C THR A 327 -4.45 13.01 -19.70
#